data_AF-A0A9X0CXY3-F1
#
_entry.id   AF-A0A9X0CXY3-F1
#
_cell.length_a   1.000
_cell.length_b   1.000
_cell.length_c   1.000
_cell.angle_alpha   90.00
_cell.angle_beta   90.00
_cell.angle_gamma   90.00
#
_symmetry.space_group_name_H-M   'P 1'
#
loop_
_entity.id
_entity.type
_entity.pdbx_description
1 polymer ?
#
loop_
_entity_poly.entity_id
_entity_poly.type
_entity_poly.pdbx_seq_one_letter_code
_entity_poly.pdbx_strand_id
1 'polypeptide(L)' 'MLLGTCTRPKKESIILTGNSDLVGFIQMAQSAGLLVIVRAGPYICAEWDLGGFPPWLLRNYTTARLRSSLDKV' A
#
# COMPACT_ATOMS: atom_id res chain seq x y z
N MET A 1 -13.67 -3.68 14.89
CA MET A 1 -12.54 -3.33 15.76
C MET A 1 -11.57 -4.52 15.81
N LEU A 2 -10.82 -4.71 14.73
CA LEU A 2 -9.61 -5.54 14.64
C LEU A 2 -8.66 -4.70 13.78
N LEU A 3 -7.71 -4.04 14.45
CA LEU A 3 -6.86 -2.98 13.90
C LEU A 3 -5.78 -3.57 12.96
N GLY A 4 -5.84 -3.21 11.68
CA GLY A 4 -4.71 -2.57 10.97
C GLY A 4 -3.37 -3.29 10.80
N THR A 5 -3.25 -4.62 10.96
CA THR A 5 -1.97 -5.33 10.78
C THR A 5 -1.69 -5.85 9.37
N CYS A 6 -2.71 -5.90 8.50
CA CYS A 6 -2.63 -6.53 7.18
C CYS A 6 -1.62 -5.86 6.21
N THR A 7 -1.33 -4.58 6.42
CA THR A 7 -0.50 -3.78 5.50
C THR A 7 0.55 -2.92 6.21
N ARG A 8 1.12 -3.38 7.33
CA ARG A 8 2.29 -2.71 7.95
C ARG A 8 3.59 -3.51 7.68
N PRO A 9 4.04 -3.58 6.42
CA PRO A 9 5.31 -4.22 6.09
C PRO A 9 6.47 -3.49 6.76
N LYS A 10 7.42 -4.25 7.32
CA LYS A 10 8.77 -3.73 7.57
C LYS A 10 9.41 -3.42 6.22
N LYS A 11 10.40 -2.53 6.20
CA LYS A 11 11.00 -2.01 4.96
C LYS A 11 11.42 -3.11 3.97
N GLU A 12 11.85 -4.28 4.45
CA GLU A 12 12.27 -5.39 3.60
C GLU A 12 11.23 -6.50 3.35
N SER A 13 10.01 -6.42 3.91
CA SER A 13 9.05 -7.54 3.86
C SER A 13 7.73 -7.15 3.18
N ILE A 14 7.29 -7.89 2.16
CA ILE A 14 5.96 -7.69 1.52
C ILE A 14 5.08 -8.90 1.84
N ILE A 15 3.83 -8.67 2.23
CA ILE A 15 2.84 -9.72 2.54
C ILE A 15 1.74 -9.68 1.48
N LEU A 16 1.64 -10.72 0.66
CA LEU A 16 0.62 -10.90 -0.40
C LEU A 16 -0.23 -12.16 -0.15
N THR A 17 -0.65 -12.36 1.10
CA THR A 17 -1.43 -13.53 1.51
C THR A 17 -2.70 -13.11 2.22
N GLY A 18 -3.70 -14.01 2.25
CA GLY A 18 -5.01 -13.72 2.86
C GLY A 18 -5.69 -12.53 2.19
N ASN A 19 -6.13 -11.56 2.99
CA ASN A 19 -6.81 -10.37 2.48
C ASN A 19 -5.90 -9.42 1.67
N SER A 20 -4.58 -9.61 1.70
CA SER A 20 -3.60 -8.85 0.90
C SER A 20 -3.23 -9.54 -0.42
N ASP A 21 -3.84 -10.68 -0.77
CA ASP A 21 -3.56 -11.36 -2.04
C ASP A 21 -4.18 -10.62 -3.24
N LEU A 22 -3.42 -9.68 -3.78
CA LEU A 22 -3.82 -8.91 -4.95
C LEU A 22 -3.92 -9.77 -6.22
N VAL A 23 -3.04 -10.76 -6.37
CA VAL A 23 -3.00 -11.58 -7.59
C VAL A 23 -4.23 -12.47 -7.66
N GLY A 24 -4.56 -13.13 -6.54
CA GLY A 24 -5.79 -13.90 -6.41
C GLY A 24 -7.03 -13.07 -6.68
N PHE A 25 -7.09 -11.83 -6.14
CA PHE A 25 -8.21 -10.92 -6.40
C PHE A 25 -8.39 -10.58 -7.89
N ILE A 26 -7.31 -10.25 -8.59
CA ILE A 26 -7.36 -9.92 -10.02
C ILE A 26 -7.77 -11.15 -10.85
N GLN A 27 -7.24 -12.33 -10.53
CA GLN A 27 -7.60 -13.58 -11.20
C GLN A 27 -9.08 -13.91 -11.01
N MET A 28 -9.62 -13.74 -9.80
CA MET A 28 -11.05 -13.93 -9.52
C MET A 28 -11.92 -12.96 -10.34
N ALA A 29 -11.53 -11.68 -10.42
CA ALA A 29 -12.24 -10.70 -11.23
C ALA A 29 -12.22 -11.06 -12.72
N GLN A 30 -11.08 -11.57 -13.23
CA GLN A 30 -10.97 -12.07 -14.59
C GLN A 30 -11.90 -13.27 -14.85
N SER A 31 -11.94 -14.24 -13.93
CA SER A 31 -12.86 -15.40 -14.03
C SER A 31 -14.34 -15.00 -13.98
N ALA A 32 -14.67 -13.89 -13.31
CA ALA A 32 -16.00 -13.32 -13.29
C ALA A 32 -16.33 -12.47 -14.54
N GLY A 33 -15.40 -12.34 -15.49
CA GLY A 33 -15.58 -11.52 -16.71
C GLY A 33 -15.53 -10.01 -16.46
N LEU A 34 -14.95 -9.57 -15.35
CA LEU A 34 -14.86 -8.15 -14.97
C LEU A 34 -13.52 -7.54 -15.40
N LEU A 35 -13.55 -6.25 -15.73
CA LEU A 35 -12.34 -5.44 -15.91
C LEU A 35 -11.91 -4.82 -14.57
N VAL A 36 -10.61 -4.73 -14.34
CA VAL A 36 -10.03 -4.18 -13.11
C VAL A 36 -9.28 -2.89 -13.41
N ILE A 37 -9.63 -1.80 -12.72
CA ILE A 37 -8.87 -0.55 -12.72
C ILE A 37 -7.99 -0.52 -11.48
N VAL A 38 -6.68 -0.76 -11.66
CA VAL A 38 -5.73 -0.78 -10.56
C VAL A 38 -5.23 0.64 -10.26
N ARG A 39 -5.46 1.10 -9.04
CA ARG A 39 -4.94 2.39 -8.52
C ARG A 39 -3.71 2.12 -7.65
N ALA A 40 -2.58 1.81 -8.29
CA ALA A 40 -1.37 1.36 -7.59
C ALA A 40 -0.85 2.38 -6.56
N GLY A 41 -0.93 3.69 -6.88
CA GLY A 41 -0.48 4.77 -5.99
C GLY A 41 0.98 4.64 -5.53
N PRO A 42 1.50 5.67 -4.86
CA PRO A 42 2.14 5.43 -3.57
C PRO A 42 1.32 6.04 -2.42
N TYR A 43 0.42 6.95 -2.77
CA TYR A 43 -0.64 7.50 -1.92
C TYR A 43 -1.98 7.18 -2.56
N ILE A 44 -2.88 6.52 -1.81
CA ILE A 44 -4.20 6.13 -2.30
C ILE A 44 -5.35 6.81 -1.57
N CYS A 45 -5.06 7.59 -0.52
CA CYS A 45 -6.06 8.08 0.43
C CYS A 45 -6.81 6.89 1.05
N ALA A 46 -8.02 6.62 0.58
CA ALA A 46 -8.88 5.50 0.97
C ALA A 46 -9.18 5.44 2.47
N GLU A 47 -9.08 6.59 3.16
CA GLU A 47 -9.26 6.72 4.61
C GLU A 47 -8.39 5.72 5.38
N TRP A 48 -7.28 5.33 4.76
CA TRP A 48 -6.34 4.35 5.29
C TRP A 48 -5.21 5.04 6.02
N ASP A 49 -4.61 4.33 6.99
CA ASP A 49 -3.51 4.84 7.80
C ASP A 49 -2.43 5.48 6.90
N LEU A 50 -2.13 6.75 7.17
CA LEU A 50 -1.17 7.59 6.45
C LEU A 50 -1.36 7.58 4.91
N GLY A 51 -2.59 7.38 4.43
CA GLY A 51 -2.94 7.35 3.01
C GLY A 51 -2.28 6.20 2.24
N GLY A 52 -1.88 5.14 2.93
CA GLY A 52 -1.16 3.98 2.39
C GLY A 52 0.36 4.04 2.56
N PHE A 53 0.92 5.15 3.05
CA PHE A 53 2.37 5.21 3.30
C PHE A 53 2.78 4.39 4.52
N PRO A 54 3.91 3.67 4.46
CA PRO A 54 4.42 2.96 5.61
C PRO A 54 4.93 3.94 6.68
N PRO A 55 4.54 3.77 7.96
CA PRO A 55 4.94 4.70 9.04
C PRO A 55 6.46 4.82 9.26
N TRP A 56 7.23 3.77 8.96
CA TRP A 56 8.69 3.80 9.09
C TRP A 56 9.35 4.79 8.12
N LEU A 57 8.65 5.20 7.06
CA LEU A 57 9.12 6.22 6.12
C LEU A 57 9.35 7.55 6.86
N LEU A 58 8.41 7.97 7.71
CA LEU A 58 8.55 9.20 8.50
C LEU A 58 9.68 9.13 9.53
N ARG A 59 9.93 7.94 10.10
CA ARG A 59 10.96 7.74 11.13
C ARG A 59 12.37 7.77 10.55
N ASN A 60 12.60 7.06 9.46
CA ASN A 60 13.94 6.91 8.88
C ASN A 60 14.30 8.09 7.96
N TYR A 61 13.30 8.86 7.56
CA TYR A 61 13.43 9.88 6.55
C TYR A 61 12.75 11.20 6.96
N THR A 62 13.20 11.77 8.08
CA THR A 62 12.64 13.00 8.68
C THR A 62 12.68 14.24 7.79
N THR A 63 13.64 14.32 6.87
CA THR A 63 13.76 15.40 5.87
C THR A 63 12.99 15.14 4.58
N ALA A 64 12.41 13.95 4.40
CA ALA A 64 11.68 13.62 3.18
C ALA A 64 10.37 14.39 3.12
N ARG A 65 10.13 15.09 2.00
CA ARG A 65 8.86 15.74 1.73
C ARG A 65 7.99 14.82 0.88
N LEU A 66 7.03 14.15 1.52
CA LEU A 66 6.10 13.24 0.85
C LEU A 66 5.38 13.94 -0.32
N ARG A 67 5.18 13.20 -1.42
CA ARG A 67 4.48 13.68 -2.64
C ARG A 67 5.14 14.88 -3.33
N SER A 68 6.45 15.04 -3.16
CA SER A 68 7.23 16.07 -3.86
C SER A 68 8.44 15.46 -4.56
N SER A 69 9.06 16.22 -5.46
CA SER A 69 10.28 15.82 -6.17
C SER A 69 11.56 15.98 -5.34
N LEU A 70 11.46 16.36 -4.06
CA LEU A 70 12.63 16.54 -3.20
C LEU A 70 13.10 15.18 -2.69
N ASP A 71 14.13 14.67 -3.33
CA ASP A 71 14.87 13.50 -2.85
C ASP A 71 15.78 13.89 -1.69
N LYS A 72 15.97 12.94 -0.78
CA LYS A 72 16.87 13.11 0.34
C LYS A 72 18.31 13.11 -0.20
N VAL A 73 18.94 14.28 -0.22
CA VAL A 73 20.40 14.34 -0.10
C VAL A 73 20.77 13.85 1.31
#